data_AF-A0A2A7B4A3-F1
#
_entry.id   AF-A0A2A7B4A3-F1
#
_cell.length_a   1.000
_cell.length_b   1.000
_cell.length_c   1.000
_cell.angle_alpha   90.00
_cell.angle_beta   90.00
_cell.angle_gamma   90.00
#
_symmetry.space_group_name_H-M   'P 1'
#
loop_
_entity.id
_entity.type
_entity.pdbx_description
1 polymer ?
#
loop_
_entity_poly.entity_id
_entity_poly.type
_entity_poly.pdbx_seq_one_letter_code
_entity_poly.pdbx_strand_id
1 'polypeptide(L)'
;MNRADYESFATRVTQKLGSVISGNENADLFFFCNKQPSVGYCTEYFDGTYCSLRNPGTKDQNYKPGPTYYVGIRTEADVNYLTRQMVHLLFGYLKELWEGGYYDENFESDRDVIVVRDALCKKFSDKFTEKTQIDLGLLDDLSLLKYEGAKCRGSLLFLEETQASRVTTQIEPAQPIFFCTDELRRIRKLMAGSSEKSVLAFCRKKDVYDPEGEFICQGYTDAKDLGSWKVKIVAPRQFSVCLGNKQLFRMNRMLPELVLEKWPGQLQTVCDIFSIKERVEAKIFNLLEKINSAGHGAAVVFLNLKKGSYAEERIQKLKQLDRGYGIRGRSVASHANMDGAIVVDVRTGKINSIGVILDGSAWKEGDMSRGARHNSLDAFCADFHVQCATEHVAAIVFSEDGGSSLYFEKATAKRHIRTRIP
;
A
#
# COMPACT_ATOMS: atom_id res chain seq x y z
N MET A 1 -18.33 32.60 2.23
CA MET A 1 -17.76 32.01 1.00
C MET A 1 -18.78 32.07 -0.12
N ASN A 2 -18.42 32.52 -1.33
CA ASN A 2 -19.33 32.38 -2.48
C ASN A 2 -19.32 30.92 -2.97
N ARG A 3 -20.31 30.53 -3.77
CA ARG A 3 -20.45 29.14 -4.25
C ARG A 3 -19.25 28.66 -5.07
N ALA A 4 -18.70 29.50 -5.95
CA ALA A 4 -17.58 29.14 -6.80
C ALA A 4 -16.29 28.92 -5.99
N ASP A 5 -16.07 29.75 -4.96
CA ASP A 5 -14.93 29.59 -4.04
C ASP A 5 -15.01 28.27 -3.29
N TYR A 6 -16.22 27.91 -2.81
CA TYR A 6 -16.44 26.63 -2.13
C TYR A 6 -16.20 25.45 -3.07
N GLU A 7 -16.75 25.48 -4.29
CA GLU A 7 -16.57 24.40 -5.27
C GLU A 7 -15.07 24.24 -5.62
N SER A 8 -14.37 25.35 -5.87
CA SER A 8 -12.92 25.35 -6.13
C SER A 8 -12.12 24.77 -4.96
N PHE A 9 -12.41 25.21 -3.74
CA PHE A 9 -11.74 24.72 -2.54
C PHE A 9 -12.00 23.22 -2.29
N ALA A 10 -13.27 22.79 -2.36
CA ALA A 10 -13.66 21.40 -2.18
C ALA A 10 -12.97 20.48 -3.19
N THR A 11 -12.87 20.90 -4.47
CA THR A 11 -12.12 20.15 -5.48
C THR A 11 -10.64 20.03 -5.13
N ARG A 12 -9.97 21.14 -4.74
CA ARG A 12 -8.55 21.11 -4.36
C ARG A 12 -8.27 20.23 -3.14
N VAL A 13 -9.09 20.32 -2.09
CA VAL A 13 -8.99 19.46 -0.90
C VAL A 13 -9.15 18.00 -1.28
N THR A 14 -10.15 17.69 -2.10
CA THR A 14 -10.43 16.32 -2.54
C THR A 14 -9.26 15.73 -3.33
N GLN A 15 -8.70 16.49 -4.27
CA GLN A 15 -7.53 16.07 -5.06
C GLN A 15 -6.30 15.88 -4.17
N LYS A 16 -6.01 16.83 -3.28
CA LYS A 16 -4.85 16.74 -2.39
C LYS A 16 -4.97 15.58 -1.41
N LEU A 17 -6.16 15.33 -0.87
CA LEU A 17 -6.42 14.18 -0.02
C LEU A 17 -6.24 12.86 -0.78
N GLY A 18 -6.79 12.77 -2.00
CA GLY A 18 -6.62 11.61 -2.87
C GLY A 18 -5.17 11.32 -3.23
N SER A 19 -4.36 12.36 -3.48
CA SER A 19 -2.93 12.21 -3.77
C SER A 19 -2.17 11.59 -2.59
N VAL A 20 -2.44 12.05 -1.36
CA VAL A 20 -1.77 11.54 -0.15
C VAL A 20 -2.21 10.11 0.14
N ILE A 21 -3.51 9.83 0.08
CA ILE A 21 -4.04 8.48 0.38
C ILE A 21 -3.57 7.46 -0.66
N SER A 22 -3.50 7.82 -1.95
CA SER A 22 -3.07 6.90 -3.00
C SER A 22 -1.54 6.79 -3.15
N GLY A 23 -0.77 7.74 -2.62
CA GLY A 23 0.64 7.89 -2.93
C GLY A 23 0.91 8.17 -4.42
N ASN A 24 -0.10 8.66 -5.15
CA ASN A 24 0.00 9.05 -6.55
C ASN A 24 -0.57 10.45 -6.74
N GLU A 25 0.31 11.42 -7.00
CA GLU A 25 -0.07 12.83 -7.19
C GLU A 25 -0.99 13.06 -8.40
N ASN A 26 -1.03 12.10 -9.33
CA ASN A 26 -1.87 12.16 -10.53
C ASN A 26 -3.15 11.31 -10.42
N ALA A 27 -3.42 10.69 -9.26
CA ALA A 27 -4.62 9.89 -9.08
C ALA A 27 -5.78 10.77 -8.58
N ASP A 28 -6.79 10.97 -9.44
CA ASP A 28 -8.12 11.47 -9.06
C ASP A 28 -8.90 10.40 -8.28
N LEU A 29 -8.34 9.96 -7.14
CA LEU A 29 -8.89 8.87 -6.35
C LEU A 29 -10.22 9.28 -5.70
N PHE A 30 -10.32 10.53 -5.25
CA PHE A 30 -11.54 11.10 -4.67
C PHE A 30 -12.12 12.15 -5.61
N PHE A 31 -13.42 12.37 -5.54
CA PHE A 31 -14.10 13.38 -6.34
C PHE A 31 -15.12 14.18 -5.54
N PHE A 32 -15.36 15.40 -6.01
CA PHE A 32 -16.43 16.30 -5.58
C PHE A 32 -17.15 16.82 -6.83
N CYS A 33 -18.46 16.62 -6.96
CA CYS A 33 -19.23 17.09 -8.11
C CYS A 33 -20.69 17.41 -7.80
N ASN A 34 -21.29 18.32 -8.57
CA ASN A 34 -22.70 18.71 -8.48
C ASN A 34 -23.61 17.98 -9.49
N LYS A 35 -23.09 16.92 -10.09
CA LYS A 35 -23.82 15.99 -10.97
C LYS A 35 -23.76 14.62 -10.35
N GLN A 36 -24.85 13.87 -10.47
CA GLN A 36 -24.86 12.48 -10.04
C GLN A 36 -23.73 11.73 -10.78
N PRO A 37 -22.78 11.15 -10.06
CA PRO A 37 -21.65 10.47 -10.68
C PRO A 37 -22.13 9.21 -11.41
N SER A 38 -21.63 8.98 -12.62
CA SER A 38 -21.86 7.74 -13.37
C SER A 38 -20.96 6.58 -12.92
N VAL A 39 -19.92 6.87 -12.13
CA VAL A 39 -18.90 5.93 -11.67
C VAL A 39 -18.52 6.27 -10.22
N GLY A 40 -18.54 5.28 -9.32
CA GLY A 40 -18.13 5.41 -7.92
C GLY A 40 -18.62 4.25 -7.07
N TYR A 41 -17.79 3.75 -6.15
CA TYR A 41 -18.11 2.57 -5.33
C TYR A 41 -18.46 2.92 -3.87
N CYS A 42 -18.09 4.12 -3.42
CA CYS A 42 -18.52 4.68 -2.16
C CYS A 42 -18.73 6.18 -2.35
N THR A 43 -19.97 6.62 -2.14
CA THR A 43 -20.41 7.99 -2.39
C THR A 43 -21.33 8.43 -1.28
N GLU A 44 -21.09 9.63 -0.75
CA GLU A 44 -22.02 10.35 0.10
C GLU A 44 -22.50 11.60 -0.63
N TYR A 45 -23.68 12.08 -0.25
CA TYR A 45 -24.28 13.25 -0.86
C TYR A 45 -24.96 14.11 0.19
N PHE A 46 -24.96 15.41 -0.03
CA PHE A 46 -25.72 16.37 0.75
C PHE A 46 -26.42 17.34 -0.19
N ASP A 47 -27.65 17.70 0.18
CA ASP A 47 -28.41 18.70 -0.57
C ASP A 47 -27.93 20.09 -0.19
N GLY A 48 -27.66 20.94 -1.18
CA GLY A 48 -27.26 22.33 -0.98
C GLY A 48 -28.38 23.24 -0.49
N THR A 49 -29.36 22.72 0.26
CA THR A 49 -30.59 23.44 0.60
C THR A 49 -30.43 24.32 1.83
N TYR A 50 -29.69 25.42 1.65
CA TYR A 50 -29.79 26.62 2.50
C TYR A 50 -29.71 27.85 1.59
N CYS A 51 -30.87 28.24 1.05
CA CYS A 51 -31.03 29.58 0.49
C CYS A 51 -31.23 30.57 1.64
N SER A 52 -30.30 31.52 1.71
CA SER A 52 -30.28 32.77 2.47
C SER A 52 -29.96 32.70 3.96
N LEU A 53 -29.01 33.56 4.35
CA LEU A 53 -28.84 34.11 5.69
C LEU A 53 -30.21 34.28 6.37
N ARG A 54 -30.51 33.46 7.38
CA ARG A 54 -31.72 33.61 8.18
C ARG A 54 -31.66 34.96 8.91
N ASN A 55 -32.61 35.84 8.61
CA ASN A 55 -33.26 36.57 9.68
C ASN A 55 -34.31 35.61 10.27
N PRO A 56 -34.18 35.17 11.54
CA PRO A 56 -35.06 34.15 12.10
C PRO A 56 -36.45 34.76 12.34
N GLY A 57 -37.37 34.60 11.39
CA GLY A 57 -38.75 35.08 11.56
C GLY A 57 -39.70 34.96 10.37
N THR A 58 -39.21 34.86 9.13
CA THR A 58 -40.09 34.84 7.94
C THR A 58 -40.17 33.45 7.31
N LYS A 59 -41.38 32.87 7.29
CA LYS A 59 -41.70 31.67 6.50
C LYS A 59 -41.83 32.09 5.03
N ASP A 60 -40.80 31.88 4.24
CA ASP A 60 -40.86 32.10 2.79
C ASP A 60 -41.43 30.86 2.09
N GLN A 61 -42.45 31.07 1.25
CA GLN A 61 -43.15 30.01 0.50
C GLN A 61 -42.46 29.66 -0.83
N ASN A 62 -41.36 30.35 -1.18
CA ASN A 62 -40.59 30.10 -2.40
C ASN A 62 -39.35 29.22 -2.15
N TYR A 63 -39.55 28.04 -1.56
CA TYR A 63 -38.50 27.05 -1.38
C TYR A 63 -38.14 26.40 -2.72
N LYS A 64 -36.97 26.72 -3.27
CA LYS A 64 -36.36 25.94 -4.36
C LYS A 64 -35.24 25.07 -3.78
N PRO A 65 -35.26 23.74 -4.02
CA PRO A 65 -34.17 22.88 -3.60
C PRO A 65 -32.87 23.34 -4.26
N GLY A 66 -31.80 23.43 -3.46
CA GLY A 66 -30.46 23.75 -3.94
C GLY A 66 -29.87 22.60 -4.78
N PRO A 67 -28.71 22.79 -5.42
CA PRO A 67 -27.98 21.72 -6.09
C PRO A 67 -27.56 20.64 -5.08
N THR A 68 -27.66 19.36 -5.44
CA THR A 68 -27.09 18.25 -4.66
C THR A 68 -25.61 18.08 -5.02
N TYR A 69 -24.76 17.93 -4.00
CA TYR A 69 -23.33 17.64 -4.18
C TYR A 69 -23.00 16.23 -3.74
N TYR A 70 -22.07 15.62 -4.47
CA TYR A 70 -21.57 14.27 -4.25
C TYR A 70 -20.09 14.32 -3.90
N VAL A 71 -19.71 13.60 -2.86
CA VAL A 71 -18.33 13.31 -2.48
C VAL A 71 -18.15 11.81 -2.53
N GLY A 72 -17.06 11.35 -3.12
CA GLY A 72 -16.81 9.91 -3.18
C GLY A 72 -15.46 9.54 -3.70
N ILE A 73 -15.31 8.26 -4.05
CA ILE A 73 -14.09 7.68 -4.58
C ILE A 73 -14.31 6.97 -5.92
N ARG A 74 -13.27 7.00 -6.76
CA ARG A 74 -13.17 6.28 -8.03
C ARG A 74 -12.26 5.07 -7.86
N THR A 75 -12.82 3.94 -7.45
CA THR A 75 -12.08 2.66 -7.34
C THR A 75 -12.97 1.52 -7.76
N GLU A 76 -12.51 0.65 -8.67
CA GLU A 76 -13.27 -0.52 -9.13
C GLU A 76 -13.22 -1.73 -8.17
N ALA A 77 -12.30 -1.68 -7.20
CA ALA A 77 -12.09 -2.74 -6.22
C ALA A 77 -12.85 -2.50 -4.90
N ASP A 78 -13.03 -3.59 -4.14
CA ASP A 78 -13.57 -3.61 -2.78
C ASP A 78 -13.17 -2.37 -1.97
N VAL A 79 -14.15 -1.56 -1.59
CA VAL A 79 -13.92 -0.30 -0.88
C VAL A 79 -13.23 -0.59 0.46
N ASN A 80 -11.93 -0.30 0.51
CA ASN A 80 -11.06 -0.47 1.67
C ASN A 80 -11.57 0.35 2.87
N TYR A 81 -11.35 -0.15 4.10
CA TYR A 81 -11.68 0.56 5.34
C TYR A 81 -11.24 2.03 5.34
N LEU A 82 -9.99 2.30 4.92
CA LEU A 82 -9.43 3.65 4.90
C LEU A 82 -10.24 4.57 3.98
N THR A 83 -10.55 4.14 2.75
CA THR A 83 -11.28 5.00 1.81
C THR A 83 -12.68 5.33 2.33
N ARG A 84 -13.40 4.36 2.93
CA ARG A 84 -14.71 4.64 3.56
C ARG A 84 -14.61 5.71 4.63
N GLN A 85 -13.71 5.52 5.61
CA GLN A 85 -13.58 6.47 6.71
C GLN A 85 -13.18 7.86 6.22
N MET A 86 -12.30 7.95 5.23
CA MET A 86 -11.86 9.23 4.66
C MET A 86 -12.96 9.92 3.85
N VAL A 87 -13.80 9.20 3.10
CA VAL A 87 -14.98 9.78 2.44
C VAL A 87 -15.93 10.36 3.48
N HIS A 88 -16.25 9.61 4.54
CA HIS A 88 -17.12 10.10 5.62
C HIS A 88 -16.58 11.36 6.31
N LEU A 89 -15.27 11.41 6.56
CA LEU A 89 -14.64 12.58 7.19
C LEU A 89 -14.62 13.79 6.26
N LEU A 90 -14.27 13.60 5.00
CA LEU A 90 -14.28 14.65 3.98
C LEU A 90 -15.70 15.18 3.77
N PHE A 91 -16.68 14.29 3.66
CA PHE A 91 -18.10 14.63 3.53
C PHE A 91 -18.57 15.48 4.71
N GLY A 92 -18.31 15.04 5.95
CA GLY A 92 -18.71 15.78 7.15
C GLY A 92 -18.10 17.18 7.19
N TYR A 93 -16.80 17.30 6.90
CA TYR A 93 -16.11 18.59 6.86
C TYR A 93 -16.68 19.54 5.80
N LEU A 94 -16.85 19.04 4.56
CA LEU A 94 -17.39 19.84 3.46
C LEU A 94 -18.84 20.27 3.73
N LYS A 95 -19.66 19.38 4.31
CA LYS A 95 -21.02 19.71 4.71
C LYS A 95 -21.07 20.81 5.78
N GLU A 96 -20.28 20.68 6.85
CA GLU A 96 -20.18 21.71 7.90
C GLU A 96 -19.74 23.06 7.32
N LEU A 97 -18.77 23.04 6.39
CA LEU A 97 -18.32 24.24 5.70
C LEU A 97 -19.41 24.88 4.85
N TRP A 98 -20.18 24.07 4.12
CA TRP A 98 -21.31 24.55 3.32
C TRP A 98 -22.42 25.15 4.20
N GLU A 99 -22.70 24.55 5.36
CA GLU A 99 -23.71 25.01 6.32
C GLU A 99 -23.27 26.25 7.13
N GLY A 100 -22.07 26.77 6.85
CA GLY A 100 -21.55 27.99 7.47
C GLY A 100 -20.91 27.76 8.83
N GLY A 101 -20.50 26.54 9.17
CA GLY A 101 -19.82 26.23 10.43
C GLY A 101 -18.48 26.97 10.63
N TYR A 102 -17.86 27.46 9.54
CA TYR A 102 -16.59 28.18 9.55
C TYR A 102 -16.83 29.60 9.01
N TYR A 103 -17.05 30.56 9.91
CA TYR A 103 -17.58 31.89 9.57
C TYR A 103 -16.54 32.89 9.00
N ASP A 104 -15.24 32.56 8.93
CA ASP A 104 -14.20 33.59 8.69
C ASP A 104 -12.94 33.13 7.90
N GLU A 105 -12.99 31.99 7.19
CA GLU A 105 -11.81 31.44 6.52
C GLU A 105 -11.76 31.78 5.02
N ASN A 106 -10.79 32.62 4.64
CA ASN A 106 -10.44 32.87 3.23
C ASN A 106 -9.57 31.72 2.71
N PHE A 107 -10.20 30.68 2.15
CA PHE A 107 -9.51 29.51 1.58
C PHE A 107 -8.90 29.77 0.18
N GLU A 108 -8.11 30.82 0.03
CA GLU A 108 -7.51 31.16 -1.25
C GLU A 108 -6.24 30.35 -1.51
N SER A 109 -5.49 29.99 -0.46
CA SER A 109 -4.15 29.44 -0.61
C SER A 109 -4.09 27.90 -0.61
N ASP A 110 -3.10 27.34 -1.31
CA ASP A 110 -2.80 25.91 -1.23
C ASP A 110 -2.35 25.47 0.17
N ARG A 111 -1.90 26.41 1.00
CA ARG A 111 -1.55 26.13 2.40
C ARG A 111 -2.78 25.72 3.20
N ASP A 112 -3.92 26.36 2.96
CA ASP A 112 -5.16 26.05 3.69
C ASP A 112 -5.68 24.66 3.32
N VAL A 113 -5.56 24.30 2.03
CA VAL A 113 -5.86 22.96 1.53
C VAL A 113 -5.00 21.89 2.24
N ILE A 114 -3.71 22.16 2.44
CA ILE A 114 -2.78 21.28 3.16
C ILE A 114 -3.19 21.14 4.64
N VAL A 115 -3.52 22.25 5.31
CA VAL A 115 -3.95 22.24 6.72
C VAL A 115 -5.20 21.39 6.90
N VAL A 116 -6.20 21.57 6.03
CA VAL A 116 -7.45 20.79 6.10
C VAL A 116 -7.21 19.32 5.82
N ARG A 117 -6.40 18.98 4.82
CA ARG A 117 -5.99 17.59 4.58
C ARG A 117 -5.35 16.98 5.82
N ASP A 118 -4.40 17.66 6.45
CA ASP A 118 -3.71 17.15 7.63
C ASP A 118 -4.66 16.99 8.82
N ALA A 119 -5.59 17.92 8.99
CA ALA A 119 -6.65 17.81 9.99
C ALA A 119 -7.56 16.60 9.74
N LEU A 120 -7.91 16.30 8.48
CA LEU A 120 -8.68 15.09 8.13
C LEU A 120 -7.91 13.80 8.42
N CYS A 121 -6.61 13.74 8.08
CA CYS A 121 -5.75 12.60 8.40
C CYS A 121 -5.58 12.40 9.91
N LYS A 122 -5.50 13.49 10.68
CA LYS A 122 -5.49 13.45 12.14
C LYS A 122 -6.82 12.92 12.69
N LYS A 123 -7.96 13.47 12.24
CA LYS A 123 -9.31 12.99 12.62
C LYS A 123 -9.51 11.51 12.32
N PHE A 124 -8.91 10.99 11.23
CA PHE A 124 -8.91 9.56 10.95
C PHE A 124 -8.16 8.77 12.03
N SER A 125 -6.96 9.21 12.40
CA SER A 125 -6.17 8.57 13.45
C SER A 125 -6.88 8.58 14.79
N ASP A 126 -7.52 9.69 15.14
CA ASP A 126 -8.31 9.84 16.37
C ASP A 126 -9.50 8.87 16.39
N LYS A 127 -10.30 8.81 15.31
CA LYS A 127 -11.42 7.88 15.18
C LYS A 127 -11.01 6.42 15.15
N PHE A 128 -9.85 6.11 14.56
CA PHE A 128 -9.30 4.76 14.58
C PHE A 128 -8.92 4.36 16.01
N THR A 129 -8.26 5.26 16.73
CA THR A 129 -7.86 5.06 18.13
C THR A 129 -9.09 4.90 19.03
N GLU A 130 -10.10 5.76 18.92
CA GLU A 130 -11.37 5.65 19.67
C GLU A 130 -12.04 4.28 19.47
N LYS A 131 -12.11 3.79 18.22
CA LYS A 131 -12.75 2.50 17.90
C LYS A 131 -11.92 1.30 18.33
N THR A 132 -10.60 1.38 18.20
CA THR A 132 -9.71 0.20 18.32
C THR A 132 -8.88 0.19 19.58
N GLN A 133 -8.81 1.30 20.31
CA GLN A 133 -7.91 1.56 21.43
C GLN A 133 -6.41 1.40 21.08
N ILE A 134 -6.09 1.39 19.78
CA ILE A 134 -4.72 1.31 19.26
C ILE A 134 -4.33 2.71 18.79
N ASP A 135 -3.55 3.40 19.63
CA ASP A 135 -3.08 4.75 19.35
C ASP A 135 -2.00 4.74 18.25
N LEU A 136 -2.33 5.33 17.10
CA LEU A 136 -1.41 5.44 15.96
C LEU A 136 -0.23 6.40 16.21
N GLY A 137 -0.42 7.40 17.06
CA GLY A 137 0.65 8.31 17.51
C GLY A 137 1.67 7.59 18.39
N LEU A 138 1.22 6.76 19.34
CA LEU A 138 2.12 5.92 20.14
C LEU A 138 2.95 4.97 19.26
N LEU A 139 2.36 4.42 18.20
CA LEU A 139 3.07 3.59 17.23
C LEU A 139 4.12 4.38 16.43
N ASP A 140 3.82 5.62 16.07
CA ASP A 140 4.78 6.53 15.42
C ASP A 140 5.96 6.84 16.35
N ASP A 141 5.70 7.19 17.61
CA ASP A 141 6.73 7.44 18.62
C ASP A 141 7.57 6.19 18.92
N LEU A 142 6.92 5.03 19.08
CA LEU A 142 7.58 3.74 19.27
C LEU A 142 8.52 3.40 18.11
N SER A 143 8.12 3.72 16.87
CA SER A 143 8.92 3.45 15.67
C SER A 143 10.24 4.25 15.63
N LEU A 144 10.31 5.37 16.35
CA LEU A 144 11.50 6.22 16.45
C LEU A 144 12.51 5.71 17.49
N LEU A 145 12.05 4.91 18.47
CA LEU A 145 12.90 4.45 19.57
C LEU A 145 13.94 3.42 19.10
N LYS A 146 15.20 3.70 19.42
CA LYS A 146 16.30 2.74 19.29
C LYS A 146 16.47 1.92 20.56
N TYR A 147 16.94 0.69 20.42
CA TYR A 147 17.39 -0.15 21.53
C TYR A 147 18.72 -0.77 21.13
N GLU A 148 19.76 -0.60 21.95
CA GLU A 148 21.13 -1.05 21.64
C GLU A 148 21.62 -0.60 20.25
N GLY A 149 21.24 0.62 19.85
CA GLY A 149 21.54 1.20 18.53
C GLY A 149 20.67 0.70 17.38
N ALA A 150 19.95 -0.42 17.55
CA ALA A 150 19.07 -0.98 16.53
C ALA A 150 17.77 -0.17 16.37
N LYS A 151 17.37 0.07 15.11
CA LYS A 151 16.08 0.71 14.76
C LYS A 151 14.91 -0.16 15.21
N CYS A 152 13.77 0.46 15.56
CA CYS A 152 12.54 -0.28 15.83
C CYS A 152 12.03 -0.94 14.53
N ARG A 153 11.93 -2.26 14.55
CA ARG A 153 11.31 -3.09 13.50
C ARG A 153 10.64 -4.28 14.16
N GLY A 154 9.60 -4.79 13.53
CA GLY A 154 8.89 -5.98 14.01
C GLY A 154 7.39 -5.77 14.03
N SER A 155 6.69 -6.65 14.72
CA SER A 155 5.23 -6.59 14.83
C SER A 155 4.76 -6.53 16.28
N LEU A 156 3.61 -5.90 16.46
CA LEU A 156 2.79 -5.95 17.66
C LEU A 156 1.47 -6.62 17.30
N LEU A 157 0.94 -7.39 18.24
CA LEU A 157 -0.37 -8.03 18.10
C LEU A 157 -1.28 -7.57 19.24
N PHE A 158 -2.48 -7.12 18.89
CA PHE A 158 -3.48 -6.61 19.82
C PHE A 158 -4.66 -7.57 19.84
N LEU A 159 -4.77 -8.31 20.93
CA LEU A 159 -5.69 -9.42 21.16
C LEU A 159 -6.88 -8.96 22.00
N GLU A 160 -8.06 -9.50 21.71
CA GLU A 160 -9.19 -9.39 22.63
C GLU A 160 -8.99 -10.33 23.84
N GLU A 161 -9.72 -10.07 24.93
CA GLU A 161 -9.64 -10.89 26.15
C GLU A 161 -9.92 -12.38 25.88
N THR A 162 -10.87 -12.67 24.98
CA THR A 162 -11.20 -14.03 24.52
C THR A 162 -10.05 -14.75 23.82
N GLN A 163 -9.00 -14.02 23.44
CA GLN A 163 -7.83 -14.52 22.74
C GLN A 163 -6.58 -14.58 23.63
N ALA A 164 -6.69 -14.23 24.92
CA ALA A 164 -5.55 -14.21 25.85
C ALA A 164 -4.86 -15.58 25.99
N SER A 165 -5.60 -16.67 25.88
CA SER A 165 -5.07 -18.04 25.90
C SER A 165 -4.14 -18.38 24.73
N ARG A 166 -4.07 -17.52 23.70
CA ARG A 166 -3.17 -17.69 22.55
C ARG A 166 -1.74 -17.23 22.85
N VAL A 167 -1.50 -16.51 23.95
CA VAL A 167 -0.16 -16.13 24.37
C VAL A 167 0.60 -17.37 24.82
N THR A 168 1.68 -17.72 24.12
CA THR A 168 2.43 -18.96 24.35
C THR A 168 3.62 -18.78 25.27
N THR A 169 4.11 -17.54 25.42
CA THR A 169 5.19 -17.20 26.34
C THR A 169 4.77 -15.97 27.11
N GLN A 170 4.41 -16.17 28.37
CA GLN A 170 4.01 -15.06 29.25
C GLN A 170 5.24 -14.31 29.75
N ILE A 171 5.10 -12.99 29.90
CA ILE A 171 6.05 -12.17 30.64
C ILE A 171 5.44 -11.83 32.01
N GLU A 172 6.27 -11.86 33.05
CA GLU A 172 5.84 -11.59 34.42
C GLU A 172 6.53 -10.32 34.94
N PRO A 173 6.05 -9.13 34.56
CA PRO A 173 6.59 -7.90 35.10
C PRO A 173 6.04 -7.66 36.51
N ALA A 174 6.85 -7.05 37.38
CA ALA A 174 6.40 -6.67 38.73
C ALA A 174 5.21 -5.68 38.71
N GLN A 175 5.10 -4.89 37.64
CA GLN A 175 3.99 -3.99 37.35
C GLN A 175 3.53 -4.18 35.90
N PRO A 176 2.22 -4.16 35.61
CA PRO A 176 1.70 -4.30 34.24
C PRO A 176 2.35 -3.32 33.27
N ILE A 177 2.55 -3.76 32.02
CA ILE A 177 3.09 -2.93 30.93
C ILE A 177 1.92 -2.55 30.05
N PHE A 178 1.42 -1.33 30.21
CA PHE A 178 0.33 -0.79 29.40
C PHE A 178 0.84 -0.31 28.04
N PHE A 179 -0.02 -0.33 27.03
CA PHE A 179 0.26 0.29 25.73
C PHE A 179 0.06 1.81 25.83
N CYS A 180 1.00 2.50 26.49
CA CYS A 180 0.95 3.95 26.73
C CYS A 180 2.34 4.60 26.58
N THR A 181 2.37 5.93 26.59
CA THR A 181 3.59 6.75 26.40
C THR A 181 4.70 6.39 27.39
N ASP A 182 4.37 6.21 28.66
CA ASP A 182 5.34 5.99 29.75
C ASP A 182 6.06 4.63 29.62
N GLU A 183 5.42 3.66 28.97
CA GLU A 183 5.90 2.30 28.81
C GLU A 183 6.64 2.07 27.48
N LEU A 184 6.67 3.04 26.56
CA LEU A 184 7.23 2.87 25.21
C LEU A 184 8.66 2.32 25.20
N ARG A 185 9.52 2.72 26.15
CA ARG A 185 10.89 2.19 26.25
C ARG A 185 10.92 0.72 26.68
N ARG A 186 10.04 0.29 27.59
CA ARG A 186 9.89 -1.11 28.02
C ARG A 186 9.32 -1.94 26.88
N ILE A 187 8.28 -1.44 26.21
CA ILE A 187 7.70 -2.06 25.00
C ILE A 187 8.77 -2.24 23.94
N ARG A 188 9.54 -1.19 23.62
CA ARG A 188 10.63 -1.25 22.63
C ARG A 188 11.68 -2.30 22.98
N LYS A 189 12.05 -2.43 24.26
CA LYS A 189 12.99 -3.46 24.72
C LYS A 189 12.42 -4.86 24.48
N LEU A 190 11.15 -5.09 24.81
CA LEU A 190 10.49 -6.38 24.57
C LEU A 190 10.35 -6.70 23.07
N MET A 191 10.05 -5.70 22.25
CA MET A 191 10.03 -5.86 20.79
C MET A 191 11.38 -6.32 20.21
N ALA A 192 12.51 -6.03 20.87
CA ALA A 192 13.81 -6.52 20.44
C ALA A 192 13.93 -8.06 20.55
N GLY A 193 13.11 -8.70 21.39
CA GLY A 193 12.99 -10.15 21.49
C GLY A 193 11.99 -10.77 20.49
N SER A 194 11.28 -9.96 19.71
CA SER A 194 10.34 -10.45 18.70
C SER A 194 11.05 -10.87 17.40
N SER A 195 10.39 -11.73 16.64
CA SER A 195 10.82 -12.19 15.32
C SER A 195 9.61 -12.34 14.39
N GLU A 196 9.84 -12.77 13.15
CA GLU A 196 8.74 -13.08 12.22
C GLU A 196 7.82 -14.21 12.70
N LYS A 197 8.31 -15.08 13.58
CA LYS A 197 7.55 -16.22 14.12
C LYS A 197 6.99 -15.97 15.52
N SER A 198 7.53 -14.99 16.24
CA SER A 198 7.17 -14.71 17.64
C SER A 198 6.96 -13.21 17.83
N VAL A 199 5.71 -12.82 18.08
CA VAL A 199 5.24 -11.44 18.06
C VAL A 199 4.84 -11.03 19.47
N LEU A 200 5.23 -9.81 19.88
CA LEU A 200 4.82 -9.23 21.16
C LEU A 200 3.31 -8.97 21.15
N ALA A 201 2.61 -9.55 22.12
CA ALA A 201 1.16 -9.55 22.25
C ALA A 201 0.71 -8.68 23.42
N PHE A 202 -0.26 -7.82 23.13
CA PHE A 202 -1.06 -7.07 24.09
C PHE A 202 -2.46 -7.66 24.12
N CYS A 203 -3.03 -7.85 25.29
CA CYS A 203 -4.42 -8.26 25.44
C CYS A 203 -5.23 -7.10 25.99
N ARG A 204 -6.38 -6.84 25.37
CA ARG A 204 -7.36 -5.88 25.87
C ARG A 204 -7.94 -6.41 27.17
N LYS A 205 -7.88 -5.61 28.21
CA LYS A 205 -8.53 -5.88 29.49
C LYS A 205 -9.57 -4.80 29.72
N LYS A 206 -10.83 -5.20 29.85
CA LYS A 206 -11.94 -4.30 30.18
C LYS A 206 -12.13 -4.28 31.69
N ASP A 207 -12.25 -3.10 32.27
CA ASP A 207 -12.64 -2.94 33.67
C ASP A 207 -14.14 -2.60 33.72
N VAL A 208 -14.80 -2.90 34.83
CA VAL A 208 -16.17 -2.43 35.10
C VAL A 208 -16.24 -0.91 35.09
N TYR A 209 -15.16 -0.23 35.48
CA TYR A 209 -15.07 1.24 35.52
C TYR A 209 -14.47 1.86 34.25
N ASP A 210 -13.83 1.05 33.40
CA ASP A 210 -13.31 1.45 32.09
C ASP A 210 -13.78 0.45 31.01
N PRO A 211 -14.95 0.70 30.41
CA PRO A 211 -15.53 -0.17 29.40
C PRO A 211 -14.79 -0.13 28.06
N GLU A 212 -13.96 0.89 27.80
CA GLU A 212 -13.16 0.97 26.56
C GLU A 212 -12.01 -0.04 26.62
N GLY A 213 -11.40 -0.17 27.81
CA GLY A 213 -10.43 -1.17 28.17
C GLY A 213 -9.04 -0.87 27.62
N GLU A 214 -8.02 -1.27 28.37
CA GLU A 214 -6.63 -0.97 28.05
C GLU A 214 -5.89 -2.20 27.50
N PHE A 215 -4.90 -1.96 26.65
CA PHE A 215 -4.02 -3.01 26.17
C PHE A 215 -2.84 -3.22 27.12
N ILE A 216 -2.76 -4.42 27.68
CA ILE A 216 -1.70 -4.83 28.60
C ILE A 216 -0.81 -5.87 27.92
N CYS A 217 0.50 -5.68 27.96
CA CYS A 217 1.47 -6.63 27.41
C CYS A 217 1.40 -7.94 28.20
N GLN A 218 1.11 -9.04 27.51
CA GLN A 218 1.02 -10.38 28.11
C GLN A 218 2.24 -11.25 27.80
N GLY A 219 2.95 -10.96 26.70
CA GLY A 219 4.15 -11.67 26.30
C GLY A 219 4.19 -11.92 24.81
N TYR A 220 4.52 -13.14 24.38
CA TYR A 220 4.71 -13.48 22.98
C TYR A 220 3.75 -14.57 22.50
N THR A 221 3.40 -14.51 21.22
CA THR A 221 2.62 -15.55 20.53
C THR A 221 3.12 -15.75 19.11
N ASP A 222 2.62 -16.79 18.45
CA ASP A 222 2.90 -17.09 17.05
C ASP A 222 2.30 -16.00 16.13
N ALA A 223 3.02 -15.64 15.07
CA ALA A 223 2.59 -14.65 14.08
C ALA A 223 1.44 -15.09 13.16
N LYS A 224 0.92 -16.32 13.33
CA LYS A 224 -0.25 -16.87 12.64
C LYS A 224 -1.45 -15.91 12.66
N ASP A 225 -2.31 -16.08 11.67
CA ASP A 225 -3.56 -15.33 11.60
C ASP A 225 -4.48 -15.70 12.76
N LEU A 226 -4.68 -14.75 13.68
CA LEU A 226 -5.60 -14.90 14.80
C LEU A 226 -6.90 -14.11 14.59
N GLY A 227 -7.09 -13.47 13.44
CA GLY A 227 -8.19 -12.53 13.19
C GLY A 227 -8.12 -11.26 14.05
N SER A 228 -6.94 -10.95 14.58
CA SER A 228 -6.69 -9.84 15.52
C SER A 228 -6.00 -8.66 14.83
N TRP A 229 -5.97 -7.51 15.49
CA TRP A 229 -5.24 -6.35 15.00
C TRP A 229 -3.73 -6.60 15.10
N LYS A 230 -3.01 -6.37 13.99
CA LYS A 230 -1.55 -6.50 13.92
C LYS A 230 -0.97 -5.23 13.34
N VAL A 231 0.07 -4.72 13.97
CA VAL A 231 0.85 -3.59 13.47
C VAL A 231 2.25 -4.06 13.13
N LYS A 232 2.73 -3.78 11.92
CA LYS A 232 4.11 -4.09 11.48
C LYS A 232 4.87 -2.79 11.27
N ILE A 233 5.85 -2.52 12.15
CA ILE A 233 6.78 -1.39 12.01
C ILE A 233 7.91 -1.81 11.06
N VAL A 234 8.02 -1.10 9.94
CA VAL A 234 9.01 -1.40 8.88
C VAL A 234 10.20 -0.45 8.91
N ALA A 235 9.95 0.81 9.25
CA ALA A 235 10.97 1.86 9.35
C ALA A 235 10.50 2.97 10.32
N PRO A 236 11.39 3.89 10.71
CA PRO A 236 11.00 5.05 11.51
C PRO A 236 9.86 5.82 10.85
N ARG A 237 8.78 6.05 11.60
CA ARG A 237 7.51 6.68 11.18
C ARG A 237 6.78 5.94 10.05
N GLN A 238 7.05 4.65 9.87
CA GLN A 238 6.44 3.83 8.83
C GLN A 238 5.99 2.47 9.38
N PHE A 239 4.68 2.24 9.34
CA PHE A 239 4.09 0.98 9.79
C PHE A 239 2.82 0.63 9.02
N SER A 240 2.48 -0.66 8.96
CA SER A 240 1.22 -1.14 8.39
C SER A 240 0.28 -1.64 9.47
N VAL A 241 -1.01 -1.42 9.25
CA VAL A 241 -2.10 -1.90 10.12
C VAL A 241 -2.86 -2.99 9.39
N CYS A 242 -2.96 -4.15 10.03
CA CYS A 242 -3.63 -5.34 9.52
C CYS A 242 -4.73 -5.78 10.49
N LEU A 243 -5.78 -6.39 9.95
CA LEU A 243 -6.75 -7.18 10.70
C LEU A 243 -6.67 -8.63 10.20
N GLY A 244 -6.21 -9.53 11.07
CA GLY A 244 -5.71 -10.84 10.65
C GLY A 244 -4.57 -10.71 9.65
N ASN A 245 -4.61 -11.49 8.57
CA ASN A 245 -3.65 -11.35 7.46
C ASN A 245 -4.00 -10.24 6.45
N LYS A 246 -5.14 -9.56 6.59
CA LYS A 246 -5.55 -8.52 5.64
C LYS A 246 -4.94 -7.18 6.04
N GLN A 247 -4.02 -6.68 5.23
CA GLN A 247 -3.50 -5.32 5.40
C GLN A 247 -4.57 -4.30 5.02
N LEU A 248 -4.93 -3.41 5.95
CA LEU A 248 -5.97 -2.40 5.73
C LEU A 248 -5.35 -1.12 5.17
N PHE A 249 -4.33 -0.57 5.82
CA PHE A 249 -3.65 0.65 5.40
C PHE A 249 -2.19 0.67 5.88
N ARG A 250 -1.46 1.68 5.42
CA ARG A 250 -0.11 2.02 5.88
C ARG A 250 -0.13 3.42 6.48
N MET A 251 0.76 3.67 7.42
CA MET A 251 1.03 5.00 7.96
C MET A 251 2.45 5.38 7.55
N ASN A 252 2.61 6.59 7.04
CA ASN A 252 3.89 7.19 6.68
C ASN A 252 3.93 8.60 7.23
N ARG A 253 4.72 8.82 8.29
CA ARG A 253 4.80 10.12 9.01
C ARG A 253 3.42 10.64 9.40
N MET A 254 2.61 9.79 10.03
CA MET A 254 1.23 10.07 10.43
C MET A 254 0.23 10.34 9.29
N LEU A 255 0.62 10.14 8.03
CA LEU A 255 -0.29 10.17 6.90
C LEU A 255 -0.76 8.76 6.54
N PRO A 256 -2.08 8.49 6.51
CA PRO A 256 -2.60 7.19 6.10
C PRO A 256 -2.56 7.04 4.57
N GLU A 257 -2.02 5.91 4.13
CA GLU A 257 -1.88 5.53 2.73
C GLU A 257 -2.60 4.20 2.47
N LEU A 258 -3.21 4.06 1.29
CA LEU A 258 -3.77 2.81 0.82
C LEU A 258 -2.70 1.77 0.56
N VAL A 259 -3.08 0.52 0.76
CA VAL A 259 -2.36 -0.62 0.21
C VAL A 259 -2.74 -0.74 -1.26
N LEU A 260 -2.14 0.11 -2.11
CA LEU A 260 -2.31 -0.03 -3.55
C LEU A 260 -1.37 -1.10 -4.07
N GLU A 261 -1.95 -2.19 -4.55
CA GLU A 261 -1.23 -3.15 -5.35
C GLU A 261 -0.91 -2.51 -6.70
N LYS A 262 0.37 -2.18 -6.92
CA LYS A 262 0.82 -1.62 -8.21
C LYS A 262 0.92 -2.72 -9.29
N TRP A 263 1.09 -3.97 -8.86
CA TRP A 263 1.40 -5.08 -9.76
C TRP A 263 0.30 -5.40 -10.79
N PRO A 264 -1.03 -5.21 -10.56
CA PRO A 264 -2.03 -5.43 -11.59
C PRO A 264 -1.87 -4.47 -12.79
N GLY A 265 -1.66 -3.17 -12.52
CA GLY A 265 -1.36 -2.20 -13.59
C GLY A 265 -0.01 -2.44 -14.26
N GLN A 266 0.98 -2.93 -13.50
CA GLN A 266 2.26 -3.36 -14.07
C GLN A 266 2.11 -4.60 -14.97
N LEU A 267 1.27 -5.56 -14.59
CA LEU A 267 0.92 -6.71 -15.42
C LEU A 267 0.23 -6.25 -16.70
N GLN A 268 -0.70 -5.30 -16.64
CA GLN A 268 -1.32 -4.74 -17.84
C GLN A 268 -0.25 -4.16 -18.79
N THR A 269 0.71 -3.41 -18.24
CA THR A 269 1.83 -2.89 -19.03
C THR A 269 2.66 -4.01 -19.68
N VAL A 270 2.91 -5.12 -18.96
CA VAL A 270 3.57 -6.31 -19.52
C VAL A 270 2.72 -6.94 -20.62
N CYS A 271 1.40 -7.06 -20.42
CA CYS A 271 0.48 -7.57 -21.43
C CYS A 271 0.54 -6.74 -22.72
N ASP A 272 0.57 -5.41 -22.59
CA ASP A 272 0.65 -4.49 -23.73
C ASP A 272 2.00 -4.60 -24.45
N ILE A 273 3.11 -4.73 -23.72
CA ILE A 273 4.46 -4.87 -24.29
C ILE A 273 4.58 -6.14 -25.14
N PHE A 274 4.03 -7.26 -24.66
CA PHE A 274 4.18 -8.58 -25.28
C PHE A 274 2.97 -9.02 -26.11
N SER A 275 1.93 -8.18 -26.21
CA SER A 275 0.63 -8.52 -26.81
C SER A 275 0.07 -9.84 -26.26
N ILE A 276 0.06 -9.98 -24.93
CA ILE A 276 -0.36 -11.21 -24.24
C ILE A 276 -1.86 -11.42 -24.42
N LYS A 277 -2.25 -12.68 -24.72
CA LYS A 277 -3.67 -13.05 -24.83
C LYS A 277 -4.30 -13.19 -23.44
N GLU A 278 -5.57 -12.81 -23.32
CA GLU A 278 -6.37 -12.87 -22.08
C GLU A 278 -6.24 -14.20 -21.30
N ARG A 279 -6.33 -15.35 -21.99
CA ARG A 279 -6.17 -16.67 -21.35
C ARG A 279 -4.79 -16.88 -20.70
N VAL A 280 -3.76 -16.25 -21.26
CA VAL A 280 -2.39 -16.33 -20.74
C VAL A 280 -2.21 -15.32 -19.60
N GLU A 281 -2.72 -14.11 -19.77
CA GLU A 281 -2.79 -13.08 -18.73
C GLU A 281 -3.42 -13.62 -17.45
N ALA A 282 -4.59 -14.27 -17.52
CA ALA A 282 -5.26 -14.85 -16.36
C ALA A 282 -4.37 -15.82 -15.58
N LYS A 283 -3.48 -16.57 -16.24
CA LYS A 283 -2.53 -17.46 -15.56
C LYS A 283 -1.41 -16.69 -14.86
N ILE A 284 -0.92 -15.63 -15.50
CA ILE A 284 0.12 -14.77 -14.93
C ILE A 284 -0.45 -14.00 -13.75
N PHE A 285 -1.67 -13.46 -13.86
CA PHE A 285 -2.39 -12.81 -12.76
C PHE A 285 -2.48 -13.72 -11.53
N ASN A 286 -2.97 -14.95 -11.71
CA ASN A 286 -3.05 -15.95 -10.63
C ASN A 286 -1.69 -16.31 -10.02
N LEU A 287 -0.59 -16.17 -10.77
CA LEU A 287 0.75 -16.36 -10.24
C LEU A 287 1.18 -15.15 -9.39
N LEU A 288 1.04 -13.94 -9.94
CA LEU A 288 1.45 -12.70 -9.28
C LEU A 288 0.63 -12.42 -8.02
N GLU A 289 -0.66 -12.71 -8.03
CA GLU A 289 -1.53 -12.62 -6.85
C GLU A 289 -1.01 -13.50 -5.72
N LYS A 290 -0.60 -14.75 -6.02
CA LYS A 290 -0.05 -15.65 -5.01
C LYS A 290 1.32 -15.19 -4.51
N ILE A 291 2.15 -14.62 -5.38
CA ILE A 291 3.44 -14.04 -4.99
C ILE A 291 3.23 -12.86 -4.05
N ASN A 292 2.34 -11.94 -4.42
CA ASN A 292 2.00 -10.78 -3.60
C ASN A 292 1.41 -11.19 -2.23
N SER A 293 0.49 -12.16 -2.23
CA SER A 293 -0.15 -12.68 -1.02
C SER A 293 0.81 -13.41 -0.08
N ALA A 294 1.91 -13.95 -0.59
CA ALA A 294 2.90 -14.62 0.24
C ALA A 294 3.72 -13.64 1.09
N GLY A 295 3.70 -12.34 0.78
CA GLY A 295 4.22 -11.28 1.65
C GLY A 295 5.75 -11.25 1.81
N HIS A 296 6.49 -11.92 0.92
CA HIS A 296 7.95 -11.92 0.88
C HIS A 296 8.44 -11.26 -0.43
N GLY A 297 9.71 -10.90 -0.46
CA GLY A 297 10.33 -10.34 -1.66
C GLY A 297 10.39 -11.36 -2.77
N ALA A 298 10.12 -10.94 -4.01
CA ALA A 298 10.19 -11.81 -5.18
C ALA A 298 10.58 -11.02 -6.44
N ALA A 299 11.20 -11.71 -7.38
CA ALA A 299 11.51 -11.16 -8.71
C ALA A 299 10.87 -12.05 -9.78
N VAL A 300 10.12 -11.45 -10.69
CA VAL A 300 9.48 -12.15 -11.81
C VAL A 300 9.93 -11.50 -13.11
N VAL A 301 10.54 -12.28 -14.00
CA VAL A 301 10.98 -11.85 -15.32
C VAL A 301 10.08 -12.47 -16.38
N PHE A 302 9.65 -11.65 -17.33
CA PHE A 302 8.76 -11.99 -18.43
C PHE A 302 9.55 -11.99 -19.73
N LEU A 303 9.56 -13.14 -20.41
CA LEU A 303 10.29 -13.33 -21.66
C LEU A 303 9.45 -14.12 -22.67
N ASN A 304 9.69 -13.85 -23.95
CA ASN A 304 9.17 -14.67 -25.05
C ASN A 304 10.15 -15.82 -25.33
N LEU A 305 9.87 -17.01 -24.76
CA LEU A 305 10.73 -18.19 -24.89
C LEU A 305 10.35 -19.04 -26.11
N LYS A 306 10.17 -18.38 -27.26
CA LYS A 306 10.05 -19.09 -28.55
C LYS A 306 11.37 -19.79 -28.88
N LYS A 307 11.29 -21.03 -29.35
CA LYS A 307 12.47 -21.78 -29.77
C LYS A 307 13.30 -20.97 -30.78
N GLY A 308 14.60 -20.82 -30.51
CA GLY A 308 15.54 -20.02 -31.30
C GLY A 308 15.45 -18.51 -31.07
N SER A 309 14.73 -18.05 -30.05
CA SER A 309 14.80 -16.65 -29.60
C SER A 309 16.04 -16.43 -28.74
N TYR A 310 16.54 -15.20 -28.74
CA TYR A 310 17.65 -14.81 -27.86
C TYR A 310 17.28 -15.05 -26.39
N ALA A 311 16.03 -14.76 -26.01
CA ALA A 311 15.55 -15.03 -24.67
C ALA A 311 15.61 -16.52 -24.28
N GLU A 312 15.23 -17.42 -25.18
CA GLU A 312 15.33 -18.86 -24.92
C GLU A 312 16.78 -19.29 -24.71
N GLU A 313 17.68 -18.91 -25.63
CA GLU A 313 19.09 -19.27 -25.59
C GLU A 313 19.76 -18.73 -24.32
N ARG A 314 19.46 -17.47 -23.95
CA ARG A 314 20.01 -16.84 -22.74
C ARG A 314 19.59 -17.59 -21.47
N ILE A 315 18.31 -17.94 -21.34
CA ILE A 315 17.81 -18.69 -20.18
C ILE A 315 18.37 -20.13 -20.17
N GLN A 316 18.50 -20.78 -21.32
CA GLN A 316 19.14 -22.09 -21.40
C GLN A 316 20.60 -22.04 -20.98
N LYS A 317 21.35 -21.02 -21.40
CA LYS A 317 22.75 -20.83 -20.98
C LYS A 317 22.88 -20.64 -19.48
N LEU A 318 22.01 -19.84 -18.85
CA LEU A 318 22.00 -19.70 -17.40
C LEU A 318 21.76 -21.04 -16.69
N LYS A 319 20.84 -21.87 -17.20
CA LYS A 319 20.60 -23.22 -16.66
C LYS A 319 21.80 -24.15 -16.83
N GLN A 320 22.46 -24.13 -17.98
CA GLN A 320 23.64 -24.95 -18.25
C GLN A 320 24.83 -24.60 -17.35
N LEU A 321 24.84 -23.37 -16.82
CA LEU A 321 25.85 -22.88 -15.88
C LEU A 321 25.38 -23.00 -14.41
N ASP A 322 24.35 -23.80 -14.12
CA ASP A 322 23.76 -23.98 -12.78
C ASP A 322 23.30 -22.67 -12.11
N ARG A 323 22.91 -21.68 -12.91
CA ARG A 323 22.43 -20.37 -12.44
C ARG A 323 20.90 -20.29 -12.34
N GLY A 324 20.23 -21.43 -12.22
CA GLY A 324 18.80 -21.51 -12.02
C GLY A 324 18.23 -22.87 -12.42
N TYR A 325 17.05 -23.20 -11.90
CA TYR A 325 16.42 -24.49 -12.10
C TYR A 325 15.29 -24.40 -13.11
N GLY A 326 15.32 -25.24 -14.15
CA GLY A 326 14.18 -25.42 -15.04
C GLY A 326 13.06 -26.21 -14.34
N ILE A 327 11.81 -25.75 -14.46
CA ILE A 327 10.66 -26.46 -13.89
C ILE A 327 9.88 -27.17 -14.98
N ARG A 328 9.44 -28.40 -14.67
CA ARG A 328 8.39 -29.12 -15.40
C ARG A 328 7.22 -29.37 -14.45
N GLY A 329 6.06 -28.77 -14.68
CA GLY A 329 4.86 -29.02 -13.85
C GLY A 329 4.00 -27.79 -13.58
N ARG A 330 3.10 -27.89 -12.59
CA ARG A 330 2.30 -26.74 -12.14
C ARG A 330 3.17 -25.81 -11.30
N SER A 331 3.05 -24.52 -11.58
CA SER A 331 3.62 -23.46 -10.75
C SER A 331 3.03 -23.53 -9.34
N VAL A 332 3.91 -23.51 -8.33
CA VAL A 332 3.53 -23.37 -6.92
C VAL A 332 4.11 -22.07 -6.42
N ALA A 333 3.28 -21.24 -5.78
CA ALA A 333 3.68 -19.95 -5.23
C ALA A 333 4.85 -20.03 -4.24
N SER A 334 4.99 -21.18 -3.56
CA SER A 334 6.08 -21.45 -2.62
C SER A 334 7.47 -21.29 -3.24
N HIS A 335 7.62 -21.47 -4.55
CA HIS A 335 8.91 -21.28 -5.24
C HIS A 335 9.34 -19.81 -5.32
N ALA A 336 8.43 -18.86 -5.10
CA ALA A 336 8.78 -17.45 -5.04
C ALA A 336 9.56 -17.09 -3.78
N ASN A 337 9.55 -17.95 -2.75
CA ASN A 337 10.40 -17.80 -1.57
C ASN A 337 11.89 -18.09 -1.85
N MET A 338 12.22 -18.66 -3.01
CA MET A 338 13.61 -18.94 -3.36
C MET A 338 14.32 -17.65 -3.76
N ASP A 339 15.55 -17.49 -3.29
CA ASP A 339 16.43 -16.43 -3.74
C ASP A 339 16.66 -16.50 -5.25
N GLY A 340 16.69 -15.33 -5.90
CA GLY A 340 16.78 -15.20 -7.35
C GLY A 340 15.43 -14.86 -8.00
N ALA A 341 15.35 -15.07 -9.31
CA ALA A 341 14.18 -14.70 -10.11
C ALA A 341 13.40 -15.91 -10.62
N ILE A 342 12.09 -15.70 -10.78
CA ILE A 342 11.18 -16.56 -11.53
C ILE A 342 11.15 -16.09 -12.98
N VAL A 343 11.33 -17.00 -13.93
CA VAL A 343 11.18 -16.68 -15.36
C VAL A 343 9.87 -17.25 -15.88
N VAL A 344 9.02 -16.38 -16.42
CA VAL A 344 7.71 -16.69 -17.00
C VAL A 344 7.78 -16.57 -18.52
N ASP A 345 7.34 -17.62 -19.21
CA ASP A 345 7.11 -17.57 -20.66
C ASP A 345 5.79 -16.87 -20.97
N VAL A 346 5.85 -15.66 -21.52
CA VAL A 346 4.68 -14.85 -21.86
C VAL A 346 3.79 -15.47 -22.93
N ARG A 347 4.27 -16.48 -23.67
CA ARG A 347 3.45 -17.20 -24.66
C ARG A 347 2.50 -18.20 -24.01
N THR A 348 2.87 -18.75 -22.86
CA THR A 348 2.15 -19.85 -22.23
C THR A 348 1.61 -19.51 -20.84
N GLY A 349 2.16 -18.48 -20.20
CA GLY A 349 1.88 -18.06 -18.82
C GLY A 349 2.45 -19.04 -17.79
N LYS A 350 3.40 -19.89 -18.20
CA LYS A 350 4.00 -20.91 -17.34
C LYS A 350 5.36 -20.43 -16.83
N ILE A 351 5.67 -20.82 -15.60
CA ILE A 351 7.03 -20.73 -15.08
C ILE A 351 7.91 -21.67 -15.89
N ASN A 352 8.96 -21.10 -16.47
CA ASN A 352 10.01 -21.84 -17.16
C ASN A 352 11.17 -22.18 -16.22
N SER A 353 11.49 -21.27 -15.30
CA SER A 353 12.64 -21.38 -14.39
C SER A 353 12.40 -20.67 -13.06
N ILE A 354 13.06 -21.12 -12.01
CA ILE A 354 13.08 -20.50 -10.67
C ILE A 354 14.51 -20.41 -10.14
N GLY A 355 14.71 -19.59 -9.11
CA GLY A 355 16.01 -19.38 -8.50
C GLY A 355 17.05 -18.88 -9.49
N VAL A 356 16.61 -18.16 -10.53
CA VAL A 356 17.50 -17.74 -11.60
C VAL A 356 18.35 -16.58 -11.09
N ILE A 357 19.67 -16.76 -11.11
CA ILE A 357 20.62 -15.70 -10.84
C ILE A 357 20.80 -14.93 -12.13
N LEU A 358 20.15 -13.77 -12.22
CA LEU A 358 20.20 -12.91 -13.39
C LEU A 358 21.51 -12.14 -13.39
N ASP A 359 22.40 -12.49 -14.32
CA ASP A 359 23.56 -11.68 -14.64
C ASP A 359 23.21 -10.65 -15.70
N GLY A 360 23.69 -9.43 -15.50
CA GLY A 360 23.75 -8.38 -16.49
C GLY A 360 25.06 -7.62 -16.34
N SER A 361 25.56 -7.04 -17.42
CA SER A 361 26.66 -6.08 -17.29
C SER A 361 26.10 -4.77 -16.70
N ALA A 362 26.92 -4.05 -15.94
CA ALA A 362 26.53 -2.79 -15.32
C ALA A 362 26.45 -1.64 -16.37
N TRP A 363 25.41 -1.66 -17.19
CA TRP A 363 25.16 -0.62 -18.22
C TRP A 363 24.44 0.62 -17.67
N LYS A 364 23.74 0.48 -16.54
CA LYS A 364 23.03 1.56 -15.84
C LYS A 364 23.66 1.78 -14.47
N GLU A 365 23.65 3.03 -14.01
CA GLU A 365 23.99 3.36 -12.62
C GLU A 365 23.00 2.66 -11.68
N GLY A 366 23.52 2.06 -10.62
CA GLY A 366 22.69 1.45 -9.58
C GLY A 366 22.08 2.51 -8.67
N ASP A 367 20.85 2.28 -8.23
CA ASP A 367 20.24 3.09 -7.18
C ASP A 367 20.63 2.50 -5.81
N MET A 368 21.58 3.18 -5.14
CA MET A 368 22.08 2.77 -3.82
C MET A 368 21.01 2.88 -2.72
N SER A 369 19.88 3.56 -2.97
CA SER A 369 18.74 3.58 -2.05
C SER A 369 17.89 2.30 -2.14
N ARG A 370 18.11 1.45 -3.16
CA ARG A 370 17.38 0.21 -3.40
C ARG A 370 18.22 -1.04 -3.16
N GLY A 371 17.53 -2.13 -2.85
CA GLY A 371 18.17 -3.44 -2.64
C GLY A 371 18.71 -4.06 -3.92
N ALA A 372 19.62 -5.03 -3.75
CA ALA A 372 20.29 -5.74 -4.85
C ALA A 372 19.31 -6.30 -5.89
N ARG A 373 18.16 -6.84 -5.46
CA ARG A 373 17.12 -7.37 -6.35
C ARG A 373 16.62 -6.34 -7.38
N HIS A 374 16.44 -5.09 -6.99
CA HIS A 374 16.05 -4.03 -7.93
C HIS A 374 17.17 -3.73 -8.92
N ASN A 375 18.38 -3.49 -8.42
CA ASN A 375 19.53 -3.15 -9.26
C ASN A 375 19.90 -4.27 -10.25
N SER A 376 19.84 -5.54 -9.82
CA SER A 376 20.09 -6.69 -10.69
C SER A 376 19.06 -6.83 -11.80
N LEU A 377 17.77 -6.57 -11.53
CA LEU A 377 16.72 -6.70 -12.53
C LEU A 377 16.75 -5.56 -13.55
N ASP A 378 17.01 -4.32 -13.13
CA ASP A 378 17.16 -3.20 -14.07
C ASP A 378 18.41 -3.40 -14.95
N ALA A 379 19.54 -3.78 -14.35
CA ALA A 379 20.76 -4.10 -15.09
C ALA A 379 20.55 -5.27 -16.06
N PHE A 380 19.82 -6.31 -15.66
CA PHE A 380 19.47 -7.42 -16.55
C PHE A 380 18.61 -6.97 -17.73
N CYS A 381 17.57 -6.16 -17.51
CA CYS A 381 16.74 -5.62 -18.59
C CYS A 381 17.55 -4.76 -19.56
N ALA A 382 18.42 -3.89 -19.04
CA ALA A 382 19.30 -3.05 -19.84
C ALA A 382 20.29 -3.89 -20.67
N ASP A 383 20.99 -4.84 -20.04
CA ASP A 383 21.93 -5.73 -20.70
C ASP A 383 21.25 -6.58 -21.77
N PHE A 384 20.06 -7.12 -21.48
CA PHE A 384 19.27 -7.86 -22.45
C PHE A 384 18.98 -7.02 -23.69
N HIS A 385 18.59 -5.75 -23.51
CA HIS A 385 18.30 -4.85 -24.63
C HIS A 385 19.54 -4.47 -25.43
N VAL A 386 20.67 -4.23 -24.77
CA VAL A 386 21.96 -3.95 -25.43
C VAL A 386 22.38 -5.14 -26.30
N GLN A 387 22.23 -6.36 -25.80
CA GLN A 387 22.60 -7.58 -26.52
C GLN A 387 21.58 -7.98 -27.59
N CYS A 388 20.29 -7.69 -27.38
CA CYS A 388 19.21 -8.02 -28.31
C CYS A 388 18.10 -6.96 -28.29
N ALA A 389 18.29 -5.91 -29.10
CA ALA A 389 17.32 -4.83 -29.23
C ALA A 389 16.02 -5.24 -29.95
N THR A 390 15.96 -6.42 -30.56
CA THR A 390 14.79 -6.90 -31.32
C THR A 390 13.78 -7.70 -30.50
N GLU A 391 14.08 -8.00 -29.24
CA GLU A 391 13.18 -8.72 -28.33
C GLU A 391 12.83 -7.86 -27.11
N HIS A 392 11.62 -8.04 -26.60
CA HIS A 392 11.14 -7.37 -25.40
C HIS A 392 11.61 -8.10 -24.13
N VAL A 393 11.86 -7.35 -23.07
CA VAL A 393 12.10 -7.87 -21.71
C VAL A 393 11.32 -7.03 -20.71
N ALA A 394 10.70 -7.67 -19.74
CA ALA A 394 10.11 -6.98 -18.60
C ALA A 394 10.33 -7.78 -17.32
N ALA A 395 10.33 -7.11 -16.17
CA ALA A 395 10.44 -7.72 -14.88
C ALA A 395 9.67 -6.93 -13.82
N ILE A 396 9.02 -7.63 -12.90
CA ILE A 396 8.38 -7.05 -11.71
C ILE A 396 9.12 -7.52 -10.47
N VAL A 397 9.54 -6.57 -9.63
CA VAL A 397 10.06 -6.82 -8.29
C VAL A 397 8.96 -6.56 -7.28
N PHE A 398 8.67 -7.55 -6.44
CA PHE A 398 7.87 -7.43 -5.23
C PHE A 398 8.81 -7.23 -4.04
N SER A 399 8.59 -6.17 -3.26
CA SER A 399 9.46 -5.80 -2.14
C SER A 399 8.96 -6.37 -0.81
N GLU A 400 9.87 -6.71 0.10
CA GLU A 400 9.56 -7.30 1.43
C GLU A 400 8.87 -6.30 2.38
N ASP A 401 9.10 -5.01 2.18
CA ASP A 401 8.42 -3.89 2.82
C ASP A 401 7.07 -3.55 2.15
N GLY A 402 6.71 -4.30 1.10
CA GLY A 402 5.43 -4.25 0.42
C GLY A 402 5.39 -3.25 -0.74
N GLY A 403 4.70 -3.63 -1.80
CA GLY A 403 4.64 -2.88 -3.06
C GLY A 403 5.45 -3.57 -4.17
N SER A 404 5.42 -2.98 -5.36
CA SER A 404 6.09 -3.57 -6.52
C SER A 404 6.63 -2.51 -7.49
N SER A 405 7.70 -2.85 -8.21
CA SER A 405 8.31 -2.02 -9.26
C SER A 405 8.41 -2.80 -10.57
N LEU A 406 8.12 -2.15 -11.69
CA LEU A 406 8.27 -2.68 -13.04
C LEU A 406 9.53 -2.12 -13.70
N TYR A 407 10.30 -2.99 -14.35
CA TYR A 407 11.44 -2.68 -15.20
C TYR A 407 11.19 -3.30 -16.57
N PHE A 408 11.45 -2.59 -17.67
CA PHE A 408 11.28 -3.16 -19.00
C PHE A 408 12.10 -2.41 -20.05
N GLU A 409 12.41 -3.10 -21.14
CA GLU A 409 12.93 -2.51 -22.36
C GLU A 409 12.11 -3.05 -23.54
N LYS A 410 11.65 -2.17 -24.42
CA LYS A 410 10.85 -2.54 -25.61
C LYS A 410 11.77 -2.84 -26.78
N ALA A 411 11.40 -3.83 -27.60
CA ALA A 411 12.07 -4.07 -28.86
C ALA A 411 12.05 -2.79 -29.72
N THR A 412 13.19 -2.42 -30.28
CA THR A 412 13.33 -1.30 -31.20
C THR A 412 13.51 -1.83 -32.63
N ALA A 413 12.92 -1.12 -33.60
CA ALA A 413 13.17 -1.42 -35.00
C ALA A 413 14.65 -1.14 -35.30
N LYS A 414 15.36 -2.14 -35.84
CA LYS A 414 16.82 -2.14 -36.11
C LYS A 414 17.37 -0.75 -36.47
N ARG A 415 18.20 -0.16 -35.60
CA ARG A 415 19.33 0.64 -36.08
C ARG A 415 20.49 -0.32 -36.32
N HIS A 416 20.82 -0.54 -37.59
CA HIS A 416 22.11 -1.13 -37.95
C HIS A 416 23.23 -0.19 -37.49
N ILE A 417 23.74 -0.40 -36.28
CA ILE A 417 25.05 0.14 -35.92
C ILE A 417 26.06 -0.79 -36.60
N ARG A 418 26.50 -0.40 -37.80
CA ARG A 418 27.77 -0.90 -38.36
C ARG A 418 28.88 -0.33 -37.49
N THR A 419 29.34 -1.10 -36.51
CA THR A 419 30.65 -0.86 -35.91
C THR A 419 31.71 -1.16 -36.96
N ARG A 420 32.24 -0.11 -37.60
CA ARG A 420 33.58 -0.16 -38.19
C ARG A 420 34.56 -0.21 -37.02
N ILE A 421 35.24 -1.34 -36.87
CA ILE A 421 36.41 -1.48 -36.00
C ILE A 421 37.60 -0.87 -36.76
N PRO A 422 38.38 0.06 -36.17
CA PRO A 422 39.74 0.36 -36.61
C PRO A 422 40.70 -0.78 -36.27
#